data_AF-A0A1X2GEZ8-F1
#
_entry.id   AF-A0A1X2GEZ8-F1
#
_cell.length_a   1.000
_cell.length_b   1.000
_cell.length_c   1.000
_cell.angle_alpha   90.00
_cell.angle_beta   90.00
_cell.angle_gamma   90.00
#
_symmetry.space_group_name_H-M   'P 1'
#
loop_
_entity.id
_entity.type
_entity.pdbx_description
1 polymer ?
#
loop_
_entity_poly.entity_id
_entity_poly.type
_entity_poly.pdbx_seq_one_letter_code
_entity_poly.pdbx_strand_id
1 'polypeptide(L)'
;MGMSEKENTTTASQRLGRQFTNQMMPLLINRVLALRQHANPSSDDIDTLVALPSAFSQAHQIQLLELIMPTLTMLLDPMPYDDTTPLSPLHTLVVPCLLSLASNMPTVFRESIQRLPQSTRSHLEAAVRYNVQSQQRAQQLQQEQRQQELEKTQQDRQPTIQLKMDFSNFA
;
A
#
# COMPACT_ATOMS: atom_id res chain seq x y z
N MET A 1 6.67 -55.78 -28.59
CA MET A 1 7.29 -55.66 -27.26
C MET A 1 8.30 -54.53 -27.34
N GLY A 2 8.18 -53.51 -26.50
CA GLY A 2 8.99 -52.30 -26.54
C GLY A 2 8.17 -51.10 -26.05
N MET A 3 7.85 -51.11 -24.76
CA MET A 3 7.11 -50.03 -24.10
C MET A 3 7.97 -48.77 -23.98
N SER A 4 7.35 -47.62 -24.18
CA SER A 4 7.93 -46.30 -24.01
C SER A 4 8.20 -46.01 -22.53
N GLU A 5 9.47 -45.94 -22.13
CA GLU A 5 9.88 -45.24 -20.91
C GLU A 5 10.12 -43.77 -21.25
N LYS A 6 9.12 -42.92 -20.97
CA LYS A 6 9.35 -41.48 -20.81
C LYS A 6 9.78 -41.26 -19.36
N GLU A 7 11.07 -41.40 -19.07
CA GLU A 7 11.64 -40.95 -17.80
C GLU A 7 11.46 -39.44 -17.68
N ASN A 8 10.56 -39.02 -16.80
CA ASN A 8 10.42 -37.64 -16.36
C ASN A 8 11.65 -37.26 -15.54
N THR A 9 12.71 -36.84 -16.23
CA THR A 9 13.91 -36.24 -15.62
C THR A 9 13.55 -34.89 -15.02
N THR A 10 13.06 -34.93 -13.77
CA THR A 10 12.84 -33.74 -12.96
C THR A 10 14.20 -33.11 -12.70
N THR A 11 14.44 -31.92 -13.26
CA THR A 11 15.73 -31.24 -13.16
C THR A 11 16.08 -30.91 -11.71
N ALA A 12 17.37 -30.82 -11.38
CA ALA A 12 17.83 -30.48 -10.03
C ALA A 12 17.21 -29.17 -9.51
N SER A 13 16.95 -28.21 -10.40
CA SER A 13 16.24 -26.96 -10.09
C SER A 13 14.78 -27.16 -9.69
N GLN A 14 14.05 -28.08 -10.34
CA GLN A 14 12.67 -28.42 -9.96
C GLN A 14 12.60 -29.12 -8.60
N ARG A 15 13.60 -29.96 -8.28
CA ARG A 15 13.72 -30.59 -6.95
C ARG A 15 14.00 -29.55 -5.87
N LEU A 16 14.92 -28.63 -6.12
CA LEU A 16 15.25 -27.55 -5.20
C LEU A 16 14.03 -26.62 -4.99
N GLY A 17 13.34 -26.25 -6.06
CA GLY A 17 12.11 -25.47 -6.00
C GLY A 17 11.02 -26.16 -5.18
N ARG A 18 10.80 -27.46 -5.39
CA ARG A 18 9.86 -28.25 -4.58
C ARG A 18 10.25 -28.31 -3.10
N GLN A 19 11.53 -28.51 -2.78
CA GLN A 19 11.98 -28.53 -1.39
C GLN A 19 11.83 -27.17 -0.72
N PHE A 20 12.18 -26.09 -1.42
CA PHE A 20 11.99 -24.73 -0.94
C PHE A 20 10.51 -24.43 -0.69
N THR A 21 9.62 -24.73 -1.64
CA THR A 21 8.17 -24.56 -1.45
C THR A 21 7.65 -25.40 -0.28
N ASN A 22 8.07 -26.66 -0.15
CA ASN A 22 7.63 -27.54 0.92
C ASN A 22 8.07 -27.08 2.31
N GLN A 23 9.23 -26.42 2.43
CA GLN A 23 9.71 -25.89 3.71
C GLN A 23 9.17 -24.50 4.01
N MET A 24 9.05 -23.64 2.99
CA MET A 24 8.64 -22.24 3.17
C MET A 24 7.13 -22.06 3.22
N MET A 25 6.35 -22.82 2.46
CA MET A 25 4.88 -22.66 2.47
C MET A 25 4.25 -22.88 3.85
N PRO A 26 4.62 -23.90 4.64
CA PRO A 26 4.10 -24.05 5.99
C PRO A 26 4.45 -22.86 6.90
N LEU A 27 5.65 -22.29 6.77
CA LEU A 27 6.06 -21.11 7.53
C LEU A 27 5.25 -19.88 7.12
N LEU A 28 5.02 -19.69 5.82
CA LEU A 28 4.22 -18.60 5.29
C LEU A 28 2.75 -18.73 5.68
N ILE A 29 2.18 -19.93 5.61
CA ILE A 29 0.81 -20.21 6.06
C ILE A 29 0.71 -19.94 7.56
N ASN A 30 1.66 -20.44 8.36
CA ASN A 30 1.68 -20.16 9.80
C ASN A 30 1.85 -18.67 10.09
N ARG A 31 2.62 -17.93 9.29
CA ARG A 31 2.75 -16.48 9.44
C ARG A 31 1.44 -15.76 9.09
N VAL A 32 0.80 -16.12 7.98
CA VAL A 32 -0.53 -15.60 7.59
C VAL A 32 -1.58 -15.92 8.66
N LEU A 33 -1.59 -17.14 9.19
CA LEU A 33 -2.47 -17.53 10.29
C LEU A 33 -2.14 -16.78 11.59
N ALA A 34 -0.86 -16.57 11.89
CA ALA A 34 -0.43 -15.81 13.05
C ALA A 34 -0.85 -14.33 12.94
N LEU A 35 -0.76 -13.72 11.76
CA LEU A 35 -1.27 -12.36 11.52
C LEU A 35 -2.78 -12.28 11.68
N ARG A 36 -3.49 -13.37 11.38
CA ARG A 36 -4.93 -13.48 11.62
C ARG A 36 -5.29 -13.64 13.10
N GLN A 37 -4.39 -14.20 13.92
CA GLN A 37 -4.65 -14.59 15.30
C GLN A 37 -4.01 -13.65 16.35
N HIS A 38 -2.91 -12.97 16.03
CA HIS A 38 -2.14 -12.12 16.94
C HIS A 38 -2.12 -10.65 16.50
N ALA A 39 -2.28 -9.77 17.49
CA ALA A 39 -2.76 -8.39 17.34
C ALA A 39 -1.74 -7.33 16.90
N ASN A 40 -0.54 -7.67 16.41
CA ASN A 40 0.43 -6.66 15.94
C ASN A 40 1.41 -7.24 14.89
N PRO A 41 1.06 -7.24 13.59
CA PRO A 41 2.03 -7.42 12.51
C PRO A 41 3.19 -6.42 12.65
N SER A 42 4.44 -6.86 12.44
CA SER A 42 5.53 -5.90 12.20
C SER A 42 5.47 -5.37 10.76
N SER A 43 6.13 -4.25 10.48
CA SER A 43 6.28 -3.77 9.10
C SER A 43 6.95 -4.81 8.20
N ASP A 44 8.02 -5.42 8.72
CA ASP A 44 8.79 -6.45 8.00
C ASP A 44 7.91 -7.65 7.60
N ASP A 45 6.90 -7.99 8.40
CA ASP A 45 5.96 -9.07 8.09
C ASP A 45 5.09 -8.74 6.88
N ILE A 46 4.58 -7.51 6.84
CA ILE A 46 3.74 -7.01 5.76
C ILE A 46 4.57 -6.88 4.49
N ASP A 47 5.78 -6.33 4.58
CA ASP A 47 6.70 -6.20 3.46
C ASP A 47 7.11 -7.56 2.88
N THR A 48 7.36 -8.55 3.75
CA THR A 48 7.67 -9.92 3.31
C THR A 48 6.49 -10.55 2.57
N LEU A 49 5.27 -10.38 3.07
CA LEU A 49 4.06 -10.89 2.39
C LEU A 49 3.84 -10.23 1.03
N VAL A 50 4.12 -8.94 0.91
CA VAL A 50 3.95 -8.16 -0.31
C VAL A 50 5.04 -8.49 -1.33
N ALA A 51 6.25 -8.79 -0.89
CA ALA A 51 7.35 -9.20 -1.76
C ALA A 51 7.20 -10.63 -2.27
N LEU A 52 6.56 -11.52 -1.50
CA LEU A 52 6.50 -12.96 -1.78
C LEU A 52 6.00 -13.30 -3.20
N PRO A 53 4.90 -12.73 -3.73
CA PRO A 53 4.42 -13.08 -5.06
C PRO A 53 5.48 -12.86 -6.15
N SER A 54 6.34 -11.84 -6.02
CA SER A 54 7.36 -11.54 -7.03
C SER A 54 8.35 -12.69 -7.29
N ALA A 55 8.52 -13.61 -6.34
CA ALA A 55 9.41 -14.76 -6.46
C ALA A 55 8.82 -15.96 -7.23
N PHE A 56 7.54 -15.91 -7.61
CA PHE A 56 6.83 -17.04 -8.23
C PHE A 56 6.43 -16.73 -9.68
N SER A 57 6.13 -17.78 -10.45
CA SER A 57 5.57 -17.61 -11.80
C SER A 57 4.15 -17.05 -11.75
N GLN A 58 3.71 -16.40 -12.83
CA GLN A 58 2.43 -15.68 -12.89
C GLN A 58 1.21 -16.52 -12.45
N ALA A 59 1.14 -17.80 -12.82
CA ALA A 59 0.05 -18.68 -12.40
C ALA A 59 0.00 -18.89 -10.88
N HIS A 60 1.16 -18.99 -10.22
CA HIS A 60 1.26 -19.13 -8.78
C HIS A 60 1.15 -17.77 -8.06
N GLN A 61 1.51 -16.66 -8.72
CA GLN A 61 1.31 -15.31 -8.19
C GLN A 61 -0.16 -15.02 -7.89
N ILE A 62 -1.06 -15.40 -8.81
CA ILE A 62 -2.50 -15.20 -8.62
C ILE A 62 -3.00 -16.00 -7.42
N GLN A 63 -2.61 -17.28 -7.31
CA GLN A 63 -2.99 -18.14 -6.18
C GLN A 63 -2.45 -17.61 -4.83
N LEU A 64 -1.24 -17.06 -4.82
CA LEU A 64 -0.66 -16.45 -3.62
C LEU A 64 -1.39 -15.15 -3.25
N LEU A 65 -1.69 -14.29 -4.22
CA LEU A 65 -2.44 -13.06 -3.97
C LEU A 65 -3.87 -13.35 -3.50
N GLU A 66 -4.52 -14.41 -3.98
CA GLU A 66 -5.82 -14.86 -3.45
C GLU A 66 -5.78 -15.17 -1.95
N LEU A 67 -4.63 -15.61 -1.41
CA LEU A 67 -4.44 -15.86 0.03
C LEU A 67 -4.00 -14.61 0.79
N ILE A 68 -3.10 -13.82 0.21
CA ILE A 68 -2.50 -12.64 0.84
C ILE A 68 -3.53 -11.50 0.92
N MET A 69 -4.32 -11.27 -0.13
CA MET A 69 -5.24 -10.14 -0.21
C MET A 69 -6.32 -10.13 0.87
N PRO A 70 -7.02 -11.24 1.19
CA PRO A 70 -7.91 -11.29 2.35
C PRO A 70 -7.19 -10.99 3.66
N THR A 71 -5.96 -11.49 3.81
CA THR A 71 -5.16 -11.29 5.02
C THR A 71 -4.82 -9.82 5.20
N LEU A 72 -4.33 -9.15 4.14
CA LEU A 72 -4.07 -7.71 4.16
C LEU A 72 -5.36 -6.91 4.39
N THR A 73 -6.48 -7.33 3.80
CA THR A 73 -7.78 -6.68 4.01
C THR A 73 -8.25 -6.78 5.47
N MET A 74 -7.97 -7.89 6.16
CA MET A 74 -8.28 -8.03 7.59
C MET A 74 -7.46 -7.09 8.49
N LEU A 75 -6.32 -6.58 8.02
CA LEU A 75 -5.50 -5.62 8.75
C LEU A 75 -5.96 -4.17 8.54
N LEU A 76 -6.95 -3.94 7.66
CA LEU A 76 -7.54 -2.63 7.43
C LEU A 76 -8.61 -2.34 8.48
N ASP A 77 -8.68 -1.08 8.90
CA ASP A 77 -9.76 -0.61 9.76
C ASP A 77 -11.15 -0.92 9.17
N PRO A 78 -12.14 -1.24 10.02
CA PRO A 78 -13.49 -1.56 9.57
C PRO A 78 -14.19 -0.34 8.95
N MET A 79 -15.08 -0.62 8.00
CA MET A 79 -16.00 0.40 7.47
C MET A 79 -17.11 0.73 8.47
N PRO A 80 -17.70 1.94 8.43
CA PRO A 80 -17.40 3.05 7.51
C PRO A 80 -16.16 3.85 7.93
N TYR A 81 -15.44 4.39 6.95
CA TYR A 81 -14.34 5.32 7.19
C TYR A 81 -14.89 6.73 7.41
N ASP A 82 -14.46 7.37 8.49
CA ASP A 82 -14.79 8.76 8.79
C ASP A 82 -13.53 9.55 9.11
N ASP A 83 -13.61 10.87 8.93
CA ASP A 83 -12.50 11.79 9.23
C ASP A 83 -12.36 12.06 10.74
N THR A 84 -13.28 11.56 11.56
CA THR A 84 -13.31 11.82 13.02
C THR A 84 -12.46 10.83 13.80
N THR A 85 -12.27 9.63 13.24
CA THR A 85 -11.52 8.55 13.86
C THR A 85 -10.18 8.41 13.14
N PRO A 86 -9.04 8.58 13.85
CA PRO A 86 -7.74 8.40 13.23
C PRO A 86 -7.60 6.94 12.81
N LEU A 87 -7.10 6.72 11.58
CA LEU A 87 -6.78 5.39 11.08
C LEU A 87 -5.69 4.74 11.94
N SER A 88 -5.77 3.43 12.09
CA SER A 88 -4.76 2.67 12.79
C SER A 88 -3.42 2.73 12.03
N PRO A 89 -2.28 2.56 12.73
CA PRO A 89 -0.98 2.44 12.09
C PRO A 89 -0.93 1.32 11.05
N LEU A 90 -1.64 0.22 11.29
CA LEU A 90 -1.72 -0.91 10.37
C LEU A 90 -2.46 -0.53 9.09
N HIS A 91 -3.61 0.15 9.19
CA HIS A 91 -4.30 0.65 8.01
C HIS A 91 -3.39 1.56 7.16
N THR A 92 -2.72 2.49 7.83
CA THR A 92 -1.81 3.46 7.18
C THR A 92 -0.62 2.77 6.50
N LEU A 93 -0.18 1.62 7.02
CA LEU A 93 0.91 0.83 6.46
C LEU A 93 0.45 -0.07 5.30
N VAL A 94 -0.68 -0.75 5.46
CA VAL A 94 -1.15 -1.78 4.52
C VAL A 94 -1.69 -1.19 3.22
N VAL A 95 -2.37 -0.04 3.28
CA VAL A 95 -2.96 0.56 2.05
C VAL A 95 -1.89 0.92 1.01
N PRO A 96 -0.76 1.58 1.35
CA PRO A 96 0.35 1.78 0.43
C PRO A 96 0.90 0.47 -0.16
N CYS A 97 1.01 -0.59 0.64
CA CYS A 97 1.45 -1.90 0.15
C CYS A 97 0.50 -2.50 -0.89
N LEU A 98 -0.82 -2.38 -0.66
CA LEU A 98 -1.84 -2.81 -1.63
C LEU A 98 -1.76 -2.02 -2.93
N LEU A 99 -1.54 -0.69 -2.85
CA LEU A 99 -1.34 0.16 -4.02
C LEU A 99 -0.04 -0.19 -4.77
N SER A 100 1.02 -0.53 -4.05
CA SER A 100 2.28 -1.01 -4.63
C SER A 100 2.09 -2.33 -5.38
N LEU A 101 1.35 -3.30 -4.82
CA LEU A 101 0.99 -4.55 -5.50
C LEU A 101 0.24 -4.29 -6.81
N ALA A 102 -0.76 -3.39 -6.77
CA ALA A 102 -1.53 -3.01 -7.95
C ALA A 102 -0.67 -2.34 -9.03
N SER A 103 0.37 -1.61 -8.63
CA SER A 103 1.25 -0.88 -9.55
C SER A 103 2.33 -1.78 -10.16
N ASN A 104 2.90 -2.70 -9.37
CA ASN A 104 3.97 -3.59 -9.79
C ASN A 104 3.46 -4.79 -10.59
N MET A 105 2.25 -5.28 -10.31
CA MET A 105 1.68 -6.48 -10.93
C MET A 105 0.21 -6.27 -11.34
N PRO A 106 -0.10 -5.30 -12.23
CA PRO A 106 -1.48 -4.85 -12.47
C PRO A 106 -2.42 -5.94 -13.00
N THR A 107 -1.94 -6.80 -13.91
CA THR A 107 -2.74 -7.89 -14.49
C THR A 107 -3.06 -8.94 -13.42
N VAL A 108 -2.03 -9.38 -12.68
CA VAL A 108 -2.17 -10.40 -11.62
C VAL A 108 -3.04 -9.88 -10.49
N PHE A 109 -2.85 -8.62 -10.08
CA PHE A 109 -3.66 -7.97 -9.06
C PHE A 109 -5.13 -7.91 -9.45
N ARG A 110 -5.42 -7.46 -10.68
CA ARG A 110 -6.79 -7.39 -11.21
C ARG A 110 -7.47 -8.76 -11.22
N GLU A 111 -6.78 -9.78 -11.72
CA GLU A 111 -7.31 -11.15 -11.76
C GLU A 111 -7.56 -11.69 -10.34
N SER A 112 -6.66 -11.39 -9.40
CA SER A 112 -6.80 -11.82 -8.00
C SER A 112 -8.00 -11.14 -7.34
N ILE A 113 -8.18 -9.83 -7.51
CA ILE A 113 -9.33 -9.06 -6.99
C ILE A 113 -10.67 -9.64 -7.50
N GLN A 114 -10.74 -10.05 -8.76
CA GLN A 114 -11.96 -10.61 -9.35
C GLN A 114 -12.39 -11.95 -8.71
N ARG A 115 -11.44 -12.65 -8.08
CA ARG A 115 -11.67 -13.94 -7.43
C ARG A 115 -11.93 -13.82 -5.92
N LEU A 116 -11.78 -12.62 -5.35
CA LEU A 116 -12.05 -12.38 -3.94
C LEU A 116 -13.57 -12.38 -3.65
N PRO A 117 -13.96 -12.74 -2.41
CA PRO A 117 -15.32 -12.54 -1.95
C PRO A 117 -15.75 -11.07 -2.09
N GLN A 118 -17.03 -10.86 -2.43
CA GLN A 118 -17.61 -9.51 -2.61
C GLN A 118 -17.33 -8.60 -1.42
N SER A 119 -17.49 -9.10 -0.19
CA SER A 119 -17.29 -8.33 1.04
C SER A 119 -15.85 -7.83 1.17
N THR A 120 -14.87 -8.70 0.94
CA THR A 120 -13.43 -8.37 0.97
C THR A 120 -13.10 -7.34 -0.10
N ARG A 121 -13.59 -7.54 -1.33
CA ARG A 121 -13.36 -6.60 -2.42
C ARG A 121 -13.94 -5.22 -2.12
N SER A 122 -15.19 -5.15 -1.66
CA SER A 122 -15.83 -3.86 -1.34
C SER A 122 -15.13 -3.14 -0.18
N HIS A 123 -14.63 -3.88 0.82
CA HIS A 123 -13.84 -3.30 1.92
C HIS A 123 -12.52 -2.71 1.41
N LEU A 124 -11.79 -3.46 0.59
CA LEU A 124 -10.54 -2.99 -0.01
C LEU A 124 -10.76 -1.77 -0.92
N GLU A 125 -11.80 -1.78 -1.75
CA GLU A 125 -12.17 -0.64 -2.59
C GLU A 125 -12.50 0.60 -1.76
N ALA A 126 -13.24 0.44 -0.66
CA ALA A 126 -13.57 1.54 0.23
C ALA A 126 -12.32 2.11 0.92
N ALA A 127 -11.42 1.25 1.41
CA ALA A 127 -10.18 1.67 2.06
C ALA A 127 -9.28 2.44 1.11
N VAL A 128 -9.08 1.91 -0.11
CA VAL A 128 -8.30 2.57 -1.15
C VAL A 128 -8.93 3.91 -1.53
N ARG A 129 -10.25 3.94 -1.75
CA ARG A 129 -10.96 5.17 -2.10
C ARG A 129 -10.82 6.25 -1.02
N TYR A 130 -10.97 5.85 0.25
CA TYR A 130 -10.79 6.74 1.38
C TYR A 130 -9.36 7.30 1.43
N ASN A 131 -8.33 6.45 1.32
CA ASN A 131 -6.94 6.87 1.33
C ASN A 131 -6.60 7.84 0.18
N VAL A 132 -7.12 7.59 -1.03
CA VAL A 132 -6.91 8.50 -2.17
C VAL A 132 -7.57 9.87 -1.90
N GLN A 133 -8.78 9.88 -1.35
CA GLN A 133 -9.49 11.12 -1.02
C GLN A 133 -8.82 11.89 0.11
N SER A 134 -8.34 11.21 1.15
CA SER A 134 -7.65 11.84 2.27
C SER A 134 -6.31 12.42 1.85
N GLN A 135 -5.54 11.73 1.00
CA GLN A 135 -4.30 12.26 0.42
C GLN A 135 -4.54 13.50 -0.45
N GLN A 136 -5.58 13.49 -1.29
CA GLN A 136 -5.93 14.66 -2.10
C GLN A 136 -6.32 15.87 -1.24
N ARG A 137 -7.13 15.67 -0.20
CA ARG A 137 -7.47 16.75 0.76
C ARG A 137 -6.25 17.28 1.49
N ALA A 138 -5.36 16.41 1.96
CA ALA A 138 -4.13 16.81 2.64
C ALA A 138 -3.22 17.65 1.71
N GLN A 139 -3.10 17.26 0.44
CA GLN A 139 -2.31 18.02 -0.55
C GLN A 139 -2.89 19.41 -0.83
N GLN A 140 -4.22 19.52 -0.94
CA GLN A 140 -4.89 20.82 -1.16
C GLN A 140 -4.67 21.76 0.03
N LEU A 141 -4.90 21.29 1.26
CA LEU A 141 -4.68 22.08 2.48
C LEU A 141 -3.22 22.53 2.61
N GLN A 142 -2.27 21.66 2.26
CA GLN A 142 -0.85 22.02 2.29
C GLN A 142 -0.49 23.08 1.24
N GLN A 143 -1.16 23.09 0.08
CA GLN A 143 -0.94 24.09 -0.96
C GLN A 143 -1.50 25.46 -0.56
N GLU A 144 -2.70 25.48 0.05
CA GLU A 144 -3.33 26.70 0.57
C GLU A 144 -2.52 27.33 1.70
N GLN A 145 -2.03 26.52 2.65
CA GLN A 145 -1.17 27.01 3.73
C GLN A 145 0.12 27.64 3.19
N ARG A 146 0.73 27.00 2.17
CA ARG A 146 1.95 27.51 1.54
C ARG A 146 1.69 28.82 0.79
N GLN A 147 0.53 28.97 0.13
CA GLN A 147 0.14 30.23 -0.49
C GLN A 147 -0.05 31.34 0.53
N GLN A 148 -0.77 31.08 1.63
CA GLN A 148 -0.96 32.07 2.69
C GLN A 148 0.36 32.51 3.35
N GLU A 149 1.31 31.59 3.51
CA GLU A 149 2.64 31.91 4.05
C GLU A 149 3.46 32.77 3.08
N LEU A 150 3.37 32.49 1.77
CA LEU A 150 4.00 33.31 0.73
C LEU A 150 3.38 34.71 0.63
N GLU A 151 2.06 34.83 0.82
CA GLU A 151 1.35 36.12 0.85
C GLU A 151 1.75 36.95 2.07
N LYS A 152 1.81 36.34 3.27
CA LYS A 152 2.29 37.02 4.49
C LYS A 152 3.73 37.52 4.34
N THR A 153 4.61 36.70 3.78
CA THR A 153 6.02 37.06 3.58
C THR A 153 6.20 38.18 2.54
N GLN A 154 5.30 38.28 1.54
CA GLN A 154 5.31 39.37 0.57
C GLN A 154 4.78 40.68 1.17
N GLN A 155 3.82 40.61 2.10
CA GLN A 155 3.25 41.78 2.76
C GLN A 155 4.25 42.44 3.73
N ASP A 156 5.07 41.65 4.43
CA ASP A 156 6.15 42.14 5.31
C ASP A 156 7.34 42.76 4.55
N ARG A 157 7.42 42.60 3.23
CA ARG A 157 8.51 43.14 2.39
C ARG A 157 8.20 44.48 1.72
N GLN A 158 7.04 45.10 1.97
CA GLN A 158 6.80 46.50 1.57
C GLN A 158 7.13 47.43 2.74
N PRO A 159 8.37 47.96 2.87
CA PRO A 159 8.57 49.12 3.71
C PRO A 159 7.80 50.28 3.07
N THR A 160 6.69 50.68 3.69
CA THR A 160 6.06 51.96 3.39
C THR A 160 7.03 53.05 3.84
N ILE A 161 7.91 53.47 2.94
CA ILE A 161 8.77 54.64 3.16
C ILE A 161 7.84 55.84 3.16
N GLN A 162 7.37 56.24 4.34
CA GLN A 162 6.74 57.54 4.53
C GLN A 162 7.86 58.59 4.47
N LEU A 163 8.10 59.12 3.27
CA LEU A 163 8.89 60.34 3.09
C LEU A 163 8.11 61.50 3.72
N LYS A 164 8.36 61.77 5.02
CA LYS A 164 7.99 63.03 5.67
C LYS A 164 8.83 64.15 5.07
N MET A 165 8.33 64.74 3.98
CA MET A 165 8.88 65.95 3.38
C MET A 165 8.24 67.17 4.05
N ASP A 166 8.59 67.44 5.30
CA ASP A 166 8.25 68.70 5.97
C ASP A 166 9.31 69.76 5.59
N PHE A 167 9.04 70.58 4.57
CA PHE A 167 9.89 71.71 4.14
C PHE A 167 9.33 73.07 4.56
N SER A 168 8.65 73.16 5.70
CA SER A 168 8.04 74.42 6.14
C SER A 168 8.97 75.42 6.84
N ASN A 169 10.29 75.17 6.92
CA ASN A 169 11.22 76.01 7.69
C ASN A 169 12.44 76.55 6.93
N PHE A 170 12.31 76.83 5.63
CA PHE A 170 13.26 77.73 4.95
C PHE A 170 12.58 79.09 4.70
N ALA A 171 12.55 79.90 5.75
CA ALA A 171 12.30 81.34 5.70
C ALA A 171 13.65 82.09 5.78
#